data_AF-A0A6B2VC20-F1
#
_entry.id   AF-A0A6B2VC20-F1
#
_cell.length_a   1.000
_cell.length_b   1.000
_cell.length_c   1.000
_cell.angle_alpha   90.00
_cell.angle_beta   90.00
_cell.angle_gamma   90.00
#
_symmetry.space_group_name_H-M   'P 1'
#
loop_
_entity.id
_entity.type
_entity.pdbx_description
1 polymer ?
#
loop_
_entity_poly.entity_id
_entity_poly.type
_entity_poly.pdbx_seq_one_letter_code
_entity_poly.pdbx_strand_id
1 'polypeptide(L)'
;AADRVARVLRGGPDAEPAALTAFAHALARRRGASTVSVMTEGRAEPNVFRPAGASPAIGWFTTLHPLTLSADPDAGVRDALASVTDTVRSVPNDGVGYGILRHLSPGSPGVDRLRALPEPEALVIHGTHDGSGFDTGVRLLRTRRDLTSGAPRLLPGGFPLVLTSTVTGDGALRLVLLYDDSHSEKEADALADETVRAFTGLRD
;
A
#
# COMPACT_ATOMS: atom_id res chain seq x y z
N ALA A 1 12.93 -0.06 20.13
CA ALA A 1 12.80 0.98 19.07
C ALA A 1 11.70 0.59 18.07
N ALA A 2 11.75 -0.64 17.55
CA ALA A 2 10.67 -1.25 16.76
C ALA A 2 9.29 -1.16 17.43
N ASP A 3 9.20 -1.29 18.76
CA ASP A 3 7.92 -1.31 19.50
C ASP A 3 7.07 -0.04 19.37
N ARG A 4 7.67 1.13 19.10
CA ARG A 4 6.96 2.41 19.01
C ARG A 4 6.36 2.62 17.63
N VAL A 5 7.13 2.32 16.57
CA VAL A 5 6.67 2.30 15.17
C VAL A 5 5.64 1.20 14.97
N ALA A 6 5.88 0.01 15.51
CA ALA A 6 4.91 -1.08 15.50
C ALA A 6 3.61 -0.68 16.21
N ARG A 7 3.63 0.21 17.20
CA ARG A 7 2.40 0.68 17.86
C ARG A 7 1.59 1.65 17.01
N VAL A 8 2.24 2.54 16.26
CA VAL A 8 1.56 3.43 15.29
C VAL A 8 0.97 2.62 14.14
N LEU A 9 1.69 1.57 13.72
CA LEU A 9 1.27 0.66 12.66
C LEU A 9 0.35 -0.48 13.14
N ARG A 10 0.12 -0.61 14.45
CA ARG A 10 -0.87 -1.55 15.00
C ARG A 10 -2.23 -0.90 14.91
N GLY A 11 -2.95 -1.21 13.84
CA GLY A 11 -4.40 -1.04 13.72
C GLY A 11 -4.93 0.32 14.13
N GLY A 12 -5.21 1.19 13.17
CA GLY A 12 -5.79 2.50 13.43
C GLY A 12 -5.84 3.34 12.17
N PRO A 13 -6.51 4.50 12.20
CA PRO A 13 -6.69 5.36 11.03
C PRO A 13 -5.37 5.93 10.48
N ASP A 14 -4.30 5.91 11.27
CA ASP A 14 -3.01 6.50 10.92
C ASP A 14 -1.95 5.45 10.50
N ALA A 15 -2.27 4.16 10.58
CA ALA A 15 -1.33 3.07 10.28
C ALA A 15 -0.95 3.04 8.79
N GLU A 16 -1.95 3.10 7.90
CA GLU A 16 -1.72 3.15 6.46
C GLU A 16 -1.00 4.44 6.04
N PRO A 17 -1.43 5.67 6.45
CA PRO A 17 -0.67 6.89 6.18
C PRO A 17 0.80 6.83 6.63
N ALA A 18 1.08 6.29 7.81
CA ALA A 18 2.44 6.14 8.30
C ALA A 18 3.27 5.18 7.43
N ALA A 19 2.71 4.04 7.05
CA ALA A 19 3.37 3.10 6.14
C ALA A 19 3.63 3.73 4.76
N LEU A 20 2.62 4.38 4.17
CA LEU A 20 2.74 5.11 2.90
C LEU A 20 3.82 6.19 2.98
N THR A 21 3.90 6.93 4.09
CA THR A 21 4.93 7.96 4.31
C THR A 21 6.33 7.36 4.27
N ALA A 22 6.58 6.28 5.02
CA ALA A 22 7.89 5.66 5.07
C ALA A 22 8.31 5.05 3.72
N PHE A 23 7.40 4.33 3.05
CA PHE A 23 7.68 3.79 1.72
C PHE A 23 7.89 4.89 0.68
N ALA A 24 7.09 5.95 0.72
CA ALA A 24 7.24 7.09 -0.18
C ALA A 24 8.60 7.76 -0.01
N HIS A 25 9.06 7.96 1.23
CA HIS A 25 10.37 8.53 1.53
C HIS A 25 11.52 7.64 1.03
N ALA A 26 11.44 6.33 1.26
CA ALA A 26 12.43 5.39 0.74
C ALA A 26 12.51 5.40 -0.80
N LEU A 27 11.35 5.40 -1.47
CA LEU A 27 11.26 5.49 -2.94
C LEU A 27 11.80 6.82 -3.46
N ALA A 28 11.40 7.94 -2.85
CA ALA A 28 11.84 9.29 -3.18
C ALA A 28 13.37 9.39 -3.12
N ARG A 29 13.96 8.84 -2.07
CA ARG A 29 15.40 8.85 -1.85
C ARG A 29 16.18 7.97 -2.81
N ARG A 30 15.64 6.80 -3.18
CA ARG A 30 16.22 5.95 -4.25
C ARG A 30 16.10 6.58 -5.64
N ARG A 31 15.05 7.36 -5.89
CA ARG A 31 14.76 8.02 -7.17
C ARG A 31 15.35 9.43 -7.28
N GLY A 32 15.82 10.03 -6.18
CA GLY A 32 16.27 11.42 -6.14
C GLY A 32 15.15 12.43 -6.45
N ALA A 33 13.93 12.15 -6.01
CA ALA A 33 12.74 12.96 -6.29
C ALA A 33 12.04 13.36 -4.99
N SER A 34 11.43 14.55 -4.93
CA SER A 34 10.68 15.01 -3.75
C SER A 34 9.21 14.56 -3.73
N THR A 35 8.74 13.94 -4.81
CA THR A 35 7.38 13.39 -4.94
C THR A 35 7.44 12.02 -5.57
N VAL A 36 6.58 11.10 -5.11
CA VAL A 36 6.45 9.76 -5.70
C VAL A 36 5.00 9.40 -5.92
N SER A 37 4.72 8.73 -7.04
CA SER A 37 3.40 8.15 -7.31
C SER A 37 3.42 6.66 -6.99
N VAL A 38 2.44 6.20 -6.21
CA VAL A 38 2.26 4.79 -5.82
C VAL A 38 0.82 4.38 -6.04
N MET A 39 0.58 3.10 -6.33
CA MET A 39 -0.73 2.50 -6.22
C MET A 39 -0.94 2.03 -4.78
N THR A 40 -2.13 2.19 -4.23
CA THR A 40 -2.50 1.62 -2.92
C THR A 40 -3.88 0.98 -2.98
N GLU A 41 -4.18 0.15 -1.99
CA GLU A 41 -5.50 -0.43 -1.77
C GLU A 41 -6.44 0.54 -1.03
N GLY A 42 -7.74 0.40 -1.25
CA GLY A 42 -8.73 1.03 -0.37
C GLY A 42 -8.68 0.48 1.05
N ARG A 43 -9.08 1.32 2.02
CA ARG A 43 -9.19 1.02 3.46
C ARG A 43 -10.32 0.05 3.79
N ALA A 44 -11.12 -0.34 2.81
CA ALA A 44 -12.32 -1.11 3.05
C ALA A 44 -13.21 -0.43 4.10
N GLU A 45 -13.41 0.89 3.98
CA GLU A 45 -14.43 1.64 4.72
C GLU A 45 -15.81 1.56 4.04
N PRO A 46 -16.92 1.63 4.77
CA PRO A 46 -18.24 1.80 4.18
C PRO A 46 -18.31 3.06 3.32
N ASN A 47 -18.90 2.96 2.14
CA ASN A 47 -19.09 4.10 1.22
C ASN A 47 -20.35 3.91 0.37
N VAL A 48 -20.62 4.85 -0.56
CA VAL A 48 -21.84 4.81 -1.38
C VAL A 48 -21.93 3.58 -2.31
N PHE A 49 -20.79 2.97 -2.66
CA PHE A 49 -20.72 1.75 -3.46
C PHE A 49 -20.68 0.48 -2.59
N ARG A 50 -20.36 0.62 -1.30
CA ARG A 50 -20.29 -0.49 -0.33
C ARG A 50 -20.87 -0.02 1.02
N PRO A 51 -22.21 0.06 1.15
CA PRO A 51 -22.85 0.58 2.35
C PRO A 51 -22.61 -0.31 3.57
N ALA A 52 -22.65 0.28 4.76
CA ALA A 52 -22.56 -0.46 6.00
C ALA A 52 -23.70 -1.49 6.09
N GLY A 53 -23.38 -2.74 6.45
CA GLY A 53 -24.36 -3.82 6.53
C GLY A 53 -24.75 -4.46 5.19
N ALA A 54 -24.02 -4.20 4.11
CA ALA A 54 -24.15 -4.97 2.88
C ALA A 54 -23.98 -6.49 3.16
N SER A 55 -24.76 -7.31 2.44
CA SER A 55 -24.76 -8.79 2.51
C SER A 55 -23.33 -9.38 2.56
N PRO A 56 -23.09 -10.54 3.20
CA PRO A 56 -21.79 -11.22 3.20
C PRO A 56 -21.50 -11.83 1.82
N ALA A 57 -21.37 -10.97 0.80
CA ALA A 57 -20.97 -11.35 -0.53
C ALA A 57 -19.48 -11.70 -0.48
N ILE A 58 -19.18 -12.95 -0.81
CA ILE A 58 -17.80 -13.40 -0.97
C ILE A 58 -17.38 -13.08 -2.41
N GLY A 59 -16.29 -12.33 -2.56
CA GLY A 59 -15.77 -11.91 -3.85
C GLY A 59 -14.53 -11.04 -3.70
N TRP A 60 -13.90 -10.70 -4.82
CA TRP A 60 -12.76 -9.80 -4.87
C TRP A 60 -13.26 -8.36 -5.02
N PHE A 61 -13.35 -7.64 -3.90
CA PHE A 61 -13.84 -6.25 -3.85
C PHE A 61 -12.75 -5.20 -3.62
N THR A 62 -11.47 -5.59 -3.63
CA THR A 62 -10.34 -4.68 -3.48
C THR A 62 -10.41 -3.55 -4.51
N THR A 63 -10.34 -2.32 -4.02
CA THR A 63 -10.14 -1.14 -4.86
C THR A 63 -8.66 -0.80 -4.91
N LEU A 64 -8.19 -0.37 -6.06
CA LEU A 64 -6.83 0.17 -6.25
C LEU A 64 -6.96 1.59 -6.78
N HIS A 65 -6.15 2.50 -6.26
CA HIS A 65 -6.09 3.87 -6.74
C HIS A 65 -4.69 4.48 -6.54
N PRO A 66 -4.27 5.39 -7.45
CA PRO A 66 -2.97 6.03 -7.36
C PRO A 66 -3.00 7.18 -6.35
N LEU A 67 -1.90 7.35 -5.63
CA LEU A 67 -1.60 8.52 -4.81
C LEU A 67 -0.28 9.14 -5.28
N THR A 68 -0.22 10.46 -5.30
CA THR A 68 1.04 11.21 -5.42
C THR A 68 1.38 11.80 -4.07
N LEU A 69 2.51 11.38 -3.52
CA LEU A 69 2.92 11.66 -2.15
C LEU A 69 4.16 12.55 -2.16
N SER A 70 4.10 13.65 -1.42
CA SER A 70 5.27 14.50 -1.15
C SER A 70 6.12 13.84 -0.09
N ALA A 71 7.38 13.56 -0.42
CA ALA A 71 8.33 12.87 0.45
C ALA A 71 9.75 13.35 0.12
N ASP A 72 10.07 14.58 0.53
CA ASP A 72 11.39 15.16 0.29
C ASP A 72 12.49 14.30 0.95
N PRO A 73 13.45 13.74 0.18
CA PRO A 73 14.48 12.86 0.71
C PRO A 73 15.47 13.57 1.65
N ASP A 74 15.53 14.91 1.62
CA ASP A 74 16.38 15.73 2.47
C ASP A 74 15.68 16.17 3.76
N ALA A 75 14.35 16.01 3.83
CA ALA A 75 13.54 16.27 5.03
C ALA A 75 13.40 15.01 5.91
N GLY A 76 13.00 15.20 7.17
CA GLY A 76 12.66 14.10 8.04
C GLY A 76 11.41 13.37 7.56
N VAL A 77 11.38 12.03 7.66
CA VAL A 77 10.23 11.21 7.22
C VAL A 77 8.92 11.68 7.86
N ARG A 78 8.98 12.11 9.13
CA ARG A 78 7.81 12.59 9.87
C ARG A 78 7.25 13.92 9.35
N ASP A 79 8.09 14.74 8.73
CA ASP A 79 7.67 16.02 8.16
C ASP A 79 6.68 15.81 7.00
N ALA A 80 6.81 14.68 6.28
CA ALA A 80 5.89 14.27 5.22
C ALA A 80 4.58 13.66 5.74
N LEU A 81 4.53 13.18 6.98
CA LEU A 81 3.41 12.39 7.50
C LEU A 81 2.08 13.14 7.46
N ALA A 82 2.09 14.42 7.82
CA ALA A 82 0.87 15.25 7.80
C ALA A 82 0.32 15.37 6.37
N SER A 83 1.18 15.74 5.41
CA SER A 83 0.78 15.88 4.00
C SER A 83 0.31 14.56 3.38
N VAL A 84 0.97 13.44 3.71
CA VAL A 84 0.56 12.11 3.24
C VAL A 84 -0.79 11.72 3.85
N THR A 85 -0.99 11.97 5.14
CA THR A 85 -2.26 11.69 5.83
C THR A 85 -3.41 12.48 5.21
N ASP A 86 -3.21 13.77 4.94
CA ASP A 86 -4.22 14.61 4.27
C ASP A 86 -4.53 14.09 2.86
N THR A 87 -3.51 13.67 2.12
CA THR A 87 -3.67 13.09 0.78
C THR A 87 -4.50 11.81 0.84
N VAL A 88 -4.18 10.88 1.73
CA VAL A 88 -4.92 9.61 1.93
C VAL A 88 -6.36 9.86 2.37
N ARG A 89 -6.61 10.85 3.22
CA ARG A 89 -7.96 11.20 3.69
C ARG A 89 -8.78 11.94 2.64
N SER A 90 -8.14 12.60 1.67
CA SER A 90 -8.83 13.30 0.58
C SER A 90 -9.48 12.37 -0.45
N VAL A 91 -9.12 11.09 -0.45
CA VAL A 91 -9.59 10.11 -1.43
C VAL A 91 -11.10 9.84 -1.23
N PRO A 92 -11.95 10.13 -2.23
CA PRO A 92 -13.37 9.88 -2.11
C PRO A 92 -13.69 8.39 -2.30
N ASN A 93 -14.66 7.90 -1.52
CA ASN A 93 -15.27 6.58 -1.70
C ASN A 93 -14.26 5.43 -1.83
N ASP A 94 -13.20 5.47 -1.02
CA ASP A 94 -12.19 4.40 -0.98
C ASP A 94 -11.47 4.14 -2.31
N GLY A 95 -11.39 5.17 -3.16
CA GLY A 95 -10.67 5.13 -4.43
C GLY A 95 -11.37 4.38 -5.56
N VAL A 96 -12.57 3.81 -5.32
CA VAL A 96 -13.30 2.98 -6.31
C VAL A 96 -13.54 3.70 -7.65
N GLY A 97 -13.67 5.03 -7.61
CA GLY A 97 -13.86 5.86 -8.79
C GLY A 97 -12.72 5.74 -9.81
N TYR A 98 -11.47 5.52 -9.36
CA TYR A 98 -10.34 5.35 -10.28
C TYR A 98 -10.53 4.12 -11.18
N GLY A 99 -10.79 2.96 -10.59
CA GLY A 99 -10.99 1.72 -11.34
C GLY A 99 -12.19 1.80 -12.29
N ILE A 100 -13.29 2.41 -11.85
CA ILE A 100 -14.47 2.65 -12.69
C ILE A 100 -14.13 3.55 -13.87
N LEU A 101 -13.49 4.70 -13.64
CA LEU A 101 -13.16 5.66 -14.70
C LEU A 101 -12.14 5.06 -15.69
N ARG A 102 -11.10 4.42 -15.17
CA ARG A 102 -10.01 3.91 -16.00
C ARG A 102 -10.40 2.68 -16.79
N HIS A 103 -11.12 1.72 -16.21
CA HIS A 103 -11.33 0.41 -16.84
C HIS A 103 -12.76 0.15 -17.33
N LEU A 104 -13.77 0.79 -16.74
CA LEU A 104 -15.18 0.46 -17.00
C LEU A 104 -15.97 1.54 -17.72
N SER A 105 -15.58 2.80 -17.55
CA SER A 105 -16.34 3.94 -18.06
C SER A 105 -16.22 4.05 -19.59
N PRO A 106 -17.30 4.44 -20.29
CA PRO A 106 -17.21 4.82 -21.70
C PRO A 106 -16.19 5.94 -21.92
N GLY A 107 -15.63 6.02 -23.13
CA GLY A 107 -14.71 7.09 -23.52
C GLY A 107 -15.36 8.47 -23.38
N SER A 108 -14.61 9.41 -22.81
CA SER A 108 -14.96 10.83 -22.73
C SER A 108 -13.66 11.63 -22.59
N PRO A 109 -13.61 12.93 -22.93
CA PRO A 109 -12.37 13.69 -22.86
C PRO A 109 -11.67 13.64 -21.48
N GLY A 110 -12.42 13.55 -20.37
CA GLY A 110 -11.86 13.40 -19.03
C GLY A 110 -11.32 12.00 -18.76
N VAL A 111 -12.08 10.96 -19.13
CA VAL A 111 -11.66 9.56 -19.00
C VAL A 111 -10.43 9.25 -19.87
N ASP A 112 -10.39 9.78 -21.08
CA ASP A 112 -9.29 9.54 -22.01
C ASP A 112 -8.00 10.22 -21.53
N ARG A 113 -8.10 11.43 -20.94
CA ARG A 113 -6.97 12.06 -20.25
C ARG A 113 -6.47 11.23 -19.07
N LEU A 114 -7.37 10.69 -18.24
CA LEU A 114 -6.98 9.81 -17.13
C LEU A 114 -6.28 8.55 -17.64
N ARG A 115 -6.81 7.92 -18.70
CA ARG A 115 -6.23 6.72 -19.31
C ARG A 115 -4.86 6.95 -19.94
N ALA A 116 -4.62 8.17 -20.44
CA ALA A 116 -3.34 8.57 -21.00
C ALA A 116 -2.25 8.81 -19.95
N LEU A 117 -2.61 8.99 -18.67
CA LEU A 117 -1.63 9.08 -17.60
C LEU A 117 -0.99 7.71 -17.31
N PRO A 118 0.33 7.69 -17.02
CA PRO A 118 1.01 6.46 -16.61
C PRO A 118 0.44 5.97 -15.27
N GLU A 119 0.37 4.65 -15.10
CA GLU A 119 0.07 4.07 -13.79
C GLU A 119 1.34 4.02 -12.95
N PRO A 120 1.23 4.16 -11.61
CA PRO A 120 2.35 3.89 -10.73
C PRO A 120 2.88 2.47 -10.90
N GLU A 121 4.21 2.34 -10.93
CA GLU A 121 4.90 1.04 -11.01
C GLU A 121 4.98 0.33 -9.65
N ALA A 122 4.82 1.07 -8.56
CA ALA A 122 4.93 0.56 -7.20
C ALA A 122 3.54 0.44 -6.56
N LEU A 123 3.21 -0.75 -6.06
CA LEU A 123 2.05 -1.00 -5.20
C LEU A 123 2.49 -1.02 -3.74
N VAL A 124 1.87 -0.19 -2.91
CA VAL A 124 2.12 -0.13 -1.46
C VAL A 124 0.88 -0.62 -0.72
N ILE A 125 1.06 -1.57 0.19
CA ILE A 125 -0.04 -2.12 1.00
C ILE A 125 0.38 -2.19 2.48
N HIS A 126 -0.45 -1.64 3.35
CA HIS A 126 -0.35 -1.89 4.78
C HIS A 126 -1.41 -2.93 5.20
N GLY A 127 -0.96 -4.14 5.53
CA GLY A 127 -1.81 -5.21 6.03
C GLY A 127 -2.11 -5.04 7.51
N THR A 128 -3.40 -5.03 7.87
CA THR A 128 -3.87 -4.92 9.27
C THR A 128 -3.85 -6.24 10.03
N HIS A 129 -3.65 -7.36 9.33
CA HIS A 129 -3.63 -8.70 9.91
C HIS A 129 -2.52 -9.53 9.27
N ASP A 130 -1.80 -10.30 10.08
CA ASP A 130 -0.78 -11.26 9.64
C ASP A 130 -1.33 -12.69 9.43
N GLY A 131 -2.66 -12.84 9.48
CA GLY A 131 -3.35 -14.12 9.37
C GLY A 131 -3.44 -14.90 10.69
N SER A 132 -2.78 -14.47 11.77
CA SER A 132 -2.80 -15.18 13.06
C SER A 132 -4.18 -15.18 13.74
N GLY A 133 -5.06 -14.26 13.37
CA GLY A 133 -6.46 -14.23 13.81
C GLY A 133 -7.37 -15.33 13.21
N PHE A 134 -6.89 -16.09 12.22
CA PHE A 134 -7.62 -17.22 11.63
C PHE A 134 -7.21 -18.56 12.27
N ASP A 135 -7.39 -18.72 13.59
CA ASP A 135 -7.26 -20.05 14.22
C ASP A 135 -8.52 -20.88 13.95
N THR A 136 -8.48 -21.63 12.85
CA THR A 136 -9.56 -22.54 12.46
C THR A 136 -9.48 -23.90 13.19
N GLY A 137 -8.48 -24.10 14.06
CA GLY A 137 -8.14 -25.42 14.61
C GLY A 137 -7.55 -26.39 13.58
N VAL A 138 -7.47 -26.00 12.30
CA VAL A 138 -6.86 -26.79 11.23
C VAL A 138 -5.35 -26.66 11.30
N ARG A 139 -4.66 -27.79 11.49
CA ARG A 139 -3.18 -27.83 11.62
C ARG A 139 -2.45 -28.09 10.29
N LEU A 140 -3.18 -28.50 9.26
CA LEU A 140 -2.63 -28.71 7.92
C LEU A 140 -3.54 -28.03 6.90
N LEU A 141 -3.09 -26.87 6.41
CA LEU A 141 -3.76 -26.13 5.34
C LEU A 141 -2.91 -26.25 4.08
N ARG A 142 -3.44 -26.90 3.04
CA ARG A 142 -2.81 -26.91 1.71
C ARG A 142 -3.52 -25.89 0.83
N THR A 143 -2.92 -24.72 0.67
CA THR A 143 -3.35 -23.75 -0.35
C THR A 143 -2.60 -24.04 -1.65
N ARG A 144 -3.29 -23.91 -2.79
CA ARG A 144 -2.61 -23.95 -4.10
C ARG A 144 -1.85 -22.65 -4.40
N ARG A 145 -2.29 -21.54 -3.79
CA ARG A 145 -1.70 -20.21 -3.89
C ARG A 145 -1.88 -19.50 -2.55
N ASP A 146 -0.82 -18.87 -2.06
CA ASP A 146 -0.92 -18.00 -0.89
C ASP A 146 -1.45 -16.63 -1.33
N LEU A 147 -2.68 -16.32 -0.93
CA LEU A 147 -3.31 -15.02 -1.21
C LEU A 147 -2.86 -13.94 -0.22
N THR A 148 -2.16 -14.29 0.86
CA THR A 148 -1.67 -13.33 1.85
C THR A 148 -0.30 -12.76 1.48
N SER A 149 0.50 -13.50 0.70
CA SER A 149 1.83 -13.09 0.24
C SER A 149 1.98 -13.04 -1.29
N GLY A 150 1.10 -13.70 -2.05
CA GLY A 150 1.15 -13.78 -3.51
C GLY A 150 0.03 -13.06 -4.24
N ALA A 151 -0.99 -12.53 -3.55
CA ALA A 151 -2.10 -11.82 -4.19
C ALA A 151 -1.68 -10.63 -5.07
N PRO A 152 -0.64 -9.84 -4.72
CA PRO A 152 -0.19 -8.76 -5.60
C PRO A 152 0.32 -9.25 -6.97
N ARG A 153 0.85 -10.48 -7.05
CA ARG A 153 1.27 -11.13 -8.32
C ARG A 153 0.11 -11.70 -9.13
N LEU A 154 -1.10 -11.75 -8.56
CA LEU A 154 -2.31 -12.21 -9.24
C LEU A 154 -3.08 -11.07 -9.91
N LEU A 155 -2.68 -9.83 -9.71
CA LEU A 155 -3.24 -8.67 -10.40
C LEU A 155 -2.83 -8.70 -11.88
N PRO A 156 -3.77 -8.64 -12.84
CA PRO A 156 -3.45 -8.58 -14.26
C PRO A 156 -2.56 -7.35 -14.55
N GLY A 157 -1.38 -7.56 -15.14
CA GLY A 157 -0.43 -6.49 -15.44
C GLY A 157 0.62 -6.19 -14.35
N GLY A 158 0.66 -6.97 -13.26
CA GLY A 158 1.73 -7.07 -12.24
C GLY A 158 2.56 -5.82 -11.98
N PHE A 159 2.36 -5.16 -10.84
CA PHE A 159 3.24 -4.06 -10.42
C PHE A 159 4.71 -4.52 -10.37
N PRO A 160 5.63 -3.86 -11.11
CA PRO A 160 7.06 -4.20 -11.08
C PRO A 160 7.65 -4.21 -9.68
N LEU A 161 7.08 -3.43 -8.77
CA LEU A 161 7.46 -3.34 -7.37
C LEU A 161 6.23 -3.42 -6.48
N VAL A 162 6.28 -4.28 -5.46
CA VAL A 162 5.26 -4.38 -4.42
C VAL A 162 5.93 -4.27 -3.05
N LEU A 163 5.44 -3.31 -2.27
CA LEU A 163 5.93 -2.98 -0.94
C LEU A 163 4.81 -3.26 0.05
N THR A 164 5.02 -4.20 0.96
CA THR A 164 4.04 -4.48 2.00
C THR A 164 4.61 -4.32 3.40
N SER A 165 3.76 -3.85 4.30
CA SER A 165 4.05 -3.80 5.73
C SER A 165 2.92 -4.44 6.52
N THR A 166 3.25 -5.19 7.56
CA THR A 166 2.26 -5.80 8.46
C THR A 166 2.87 -5.87 9.86
N VAL A 167 2.08 -5.58 10.89
CA VAL A 167 2.49 -5.89 12.26
C VAL A 167 1.99 -7.29 12.61
N THR A 168 2.91 -8.18 12.96
CA THR A 168 2.61 -9.56 13.33
C THR A 168 2.01 -9.65 14.74
N GLY A 169 1.35 -10.77 15.06
CA GLY A 169 0.67 -10.99 16.34
C GLY A 169 1.61 -10.95 17.55
N ASP A 170 2.88 -11.35 17.38
CA ASP A 170 3.95 -11.20 18.37
C ASP A 170 4.51 -9.77 18.45
N GLY A 171 4.09 -8.90 17.54
CA GLY A 171 4.35 -7.48 17.57
C GLY A 171 5.48 -6.97 16.71
N ALA A 172 6.12 -7.83 15.93
CA ALA A 172 7.16 -7.43 15.00
C ALA A 172 6.58 -6.71 13.78
N LEU A 173 7.29 -5.71 13.26
CA LEU A 173 6.98 -5.13 11.96
C LEU A 173 7.63 -5.99 10.88
N ARG A 174 6.81 -6.61 10.03
CA ARG A 174 7.26 -7.33 8.85
C ARG A 174 7.15 -6.41 7.64
N LEU A 175 8.27 -6.24 6.93
CA LEU A 175 8.34 -5.53 5.66
C LEU A 175 8.67 -6.55 4.58
N VAL A 176 7.93 -6.53 3.47
CA VAL A 176 8.16 -7.42 2.33
C VAL A 176 8.30 -6.58 1.07
N LEU A 177 9.40 -6.82 0.37
CA LEU A 177 9.71 -6.27 -0.95
C LEU A 177 9.55 -7.40 -1.97
N LEU A 178 8.62 -7.27 -2.90
CA LEU A 178 8.53 -8.14 -4.07
C LEU A 178 8.82 -7.30 -5.32
N TYR A 179 9.64 -7.83 -6.21
CA TYR A 179 9.97 -7.17 -7.46
C TYR A 179 10.02 -8.20 -8.60
N ASP A 180 9.90 -7.71 -9.83
CA ASP A 180 10.11 -8.49 -11.06
C ASP A 180 11.52 -8.27 -11.63
N ASP A 181 11.78 -8.86 -12.80
CA ASP A 181 13.09 -8.83 -13.44
C ASP A 181 13.53 -7.42 -13.92
N SER A 182 12.68 -6.40 -13.79
CA SER A 182 13.06 -5.00 -14.06
C SER A 182 13.92 -4.38 -12.96
N HIS A 183 14.02 -5.01 -11.78
CA HIS A 183 14.84 -4.56 -10.66
C HIS A 183 15.95 -5.58 -10.36
N SER A 184 17.18 -5.10 -10.22
CA SER A 184 18.29 -5.95 -9.76
C SER A 184 18.21 -6.20 -8.25
N GLU A 185 18.76 -7.34 -7.82
CA GLU A 185 18.87 -7.68 -6.38
C GLU A 185 19.59 -6.57 -5.59
N LYS A 186 20.63 -5.96 -6.18
CA LYS A 186 21.35 -4.83 -5.58
C LYS A 186 20.46 -3.59 -5.38
N GLU A 187 19.58 -3.29 -6.33
CA GLU A 187 18.64 -2.16 -6.20
C GLU A 187 17.55 -2.46 -5.17
N ALA A 188 17.08 -3.70 -5.12
CA ALA A 188 16.13 -4.18 -4.15
C ALA A 188 16.69 -4.11 -2.72
N ASP A 189 17.93 -4.58 -2.50
CA ASP A 189 18.61 -4.50 -1.20
C ASP A 189 18.78 -3.04 -0.75
N ALA A 190 19.22 -2.17 -1.66
CA ALA A 190 19.37 -0.74 -1.35
C ALA A 190 18.02 -0.09 -1.00
N LEU A 191 16.93 -0.47 -1.67
CA LEU A 191 15.59 0.00 -1.34
C LEU A 191 15.11 -0.58 0.00
N ALA A 192 15.41 -1.84 0.31
CA ALA A 192 15.08 -2.46 1.59
C ALA A 192 15.77 -1.74 2.75
N ASP A 193 17.06 -1.41 2.60
CA ASP A 193 17.82 -0.62 3.58
C ASP A 193 17.21 0.76 3.82
N GLU A 194 16.88 1.49 2.74
CA GLU A 194 16.22 2.80 2.84
C GLU A 194 14.82 2.70 3.44
N THR A 195 14.09 1.62 3.14
CA THR A 195 12.78 1.35 3.75
C THR A 195 12.92 1.16 5.25
N VAL A 196 13.86 0.32 5.71
CA VAL A 196 14.09 0.12 7.15
C VAL A 196 14.44 1.46 7.83
N ARG A 197 15.33 2.26 7.23
CA ARG A 197 15.66 3.60 7.75
C ARG A 197 14.43 4.49 7.85
N ALA A 198 13.61 4.56 6.80
CA ALA A 198 12.43 5.41 6.77
C ALA A 198 11.41 5.01 7.85
N PHE A 199 11.13 3.71 7.99
CA PHE A 199 10.25 3.20 9.05
C PHE A 199 10.79 3.51 10.44
N THR A 200 12.10 3.41 10.67
CA THR A 200 12.70 3.80 11.95
C THR A 200 12.64 5.32 12.20
N GLY A 201 12.70 6.13 11.15
CA GLY A 201 12.62 7.60 11.20
C GLY A 201 11.25 8.14 11.58
N LEU A 202 10.17 7.35 11.47
CA LEU A 202 8.84 7.72 11.97
C LEU A 202 8.78 7.85 13.50
N ARG A 203 9.82 7.39 14.22
CA ARG A 203 9.90 7.42 15.68
C ARG A 203 10.18 8.82 16.24
N ASP A 204 11.00 9.57 15.51
CA ASP A 204 11.61 10.83 15.96
C ASP A 204 10.66 12.00 15.69
#